data_AF-A0A8D8C3M5-F1
#
_entry.id   AF-A0A8D8C3M5-F1
#
_cell.length_a   1.000
_cell.length_b   1.000
_cell.length_c   1.000
_cell.angle_alpha   90.00
_cell.angle_beta   90.00
_cell.angle_gamma   90.00
#
_symmetry.space_group_name_H-M   'P 1'
#
loop_
_entity.id
_entity.type
_entity.pdbx_description
1 polymer ?
#
loop_
_entity_poly.entity_id
_entity_poly.type
_entity_poly.pdbx_seq_one_letter_code
_entity_poly.pdbx_strand_id
1 'polypeptide(L)'
;MFQLAGQVVSRNGQQLLRYGAVRCLSATGKVDPPKPNQSFMMNLFSGQLQTSQLFPYPEALNEDQREYIQALVDPFNRFFVEVNDRNKNDNTANVDRQTMDAYWELGAMGYAIPEEHGGLALMNVQAARLGDISGGSDLAFAIHSGAHQTIGTKGILLYGTKAQKDKYLPQLATGKVFG
;
A
#
# COMPACT_ATOMS: atom_id res chain seq x y z
N MET A 1 13.17 -28.79 -10.41
CA MET A 1 13.51 -29.71 -11.52
C MET A 1 12.28 -30.58 -11.74
N PHE A 2 11.51 -30.36 -12.82
CA PHE A 2 10.29 -31.13 -13.10
C PHE A 2 10.67 -32.50 -13.64
N GLN A 3 10.27 -33.58 -12.96
CA GLN A 3 10.48 -34.94 -13.43
C GLN A 3 9.16 -35.43 -14.06
N LEU A 4 9.12 -35.55 -15.39
CA LEU A 4 7.99 -36.10 -16.13
C LEU A 4 8.04 -37.63 -16.05
N ALA A 5 7.19 -38.24 -15.22
CA ALA A 5 6.97 -39.68 -15.23
C ALA A 5 5.81 -40.00 -16.19
N GLY A 6 6.13 -40.38 -17.42
CA GLY A 6 5.14 -40.88 -18.39
C GLY A 6 4.89 -42.37 -18.18
N GLN A 7 3.63 -42.79 -18.05
CA GLN A 7 3.26 -44.20 -18.14
C GLN A 7 2.69 -44.49 -19.54
N VAL A 8 3.24 -45.52 -20.19
CA VAL A 8 2.75 -46.03 -21.48
C VAL A 8 1.59 -46.97 -21.21
N VAL A 9 0.42 -46.68 -21.78
CA VAL A 9 -0.74 -47.58 -21.74
C VAL A 9 -1.08 -48.01 -23.17
N SER A 10 -1.27 -49.31 -23.36
CA SER A 10 -1.64 -49.90 -24.66
C SER A 10 -3.12 -50.21 -24.69
N ARG A 11 -3.82 -49.76 -25.74
CA ARG A 11 -5.20 -50.18 -26.06
C ARG A 11 -5.28 -50.43 -27.57
N ASN A 12 -5.81 -51.59 -27.96
CA ASN A 12 -5.98 -52.01 -29.35
C ASN A 12 -4.71 -51.92 -30.21
N GLY A 13 -3.55 -52.30 -29.65
CA GLY A 13 -2.29 -52.40 -30.40
C GLY A 13 -1.58 -51.09 -30.70
N GLN A 14 -2.09 -49.94 -30.24
CA GLN A 14 -1.39 -48.66 -30.30
C GLN A 14 -0.94 -48.21 -28.90
N GLN A 15 0.33 -47.83 -28.78
CA GLN A 15 0.88 -47.21 -27.57
C GLN A 15 0.62 -45.71 -27.61
N LEU A 16 -0.07 -45.18 -26.58
CA LEU A 16 -0.30 -43.75 -26.43
C LEU A 16 0.32 -43.26 -25.12
N LEU A 17 1.11 -42.19 -25.22
CA LEU A 17 1.68 -41.49 -24.06
C LEU A 17 0.60 -40.58 -23.46
N ARG A 18 0.09 -40.92 -22.27
CA ARG A 18 -0.75 -40.01 -21.48
C ARG A 18 0.12 -39.20 -20.55
N TYR A 19 0.21 -37.89 -20.81
CA TYR A 19 0.70 -36.93 -19.83
C TYR A 19 -0.44 -36.61 -18.85
N GLY A 20 -0.38 -37.18 -17.65
CA GLY A 20 -1.25 -36.79 -16.55
C GLY A 20 -0.70 -35.53 -15.89
N ALA A 21 -1.52 -34.48 -15.75
CA ALA A 21 -1.19 -33.37 -14.89
C ALA A 21 -1.18 -33.87 -13.44
N VAL A 22 0.02 -34.05 -12.87
CA VAL A 22 0.17 -34.31 -11.44
C VAL A 22 -0.14 -33.00 -10.73
N ARG A 23 -1.35 -32.89 -10.17
CA ARG A 23 -1.69 -31.83 -9.24
C ARG A 23 -0.78 -31.99 -8.03
N CYS A 24 0.03 -30.96 -7.74
CA CYS A 24 0.94 -30.97 -6.60
C CYS A 24 0.10 -31.12 -5.31
N LEU A 25 0.03 -32.34 -4.77
CA LEU A 25 -0.62 -32.66 -3.50
C LEU A 25 0.34 -32.31 -2.35
N SER A 26 0.56 -31.02 -2.12
CA SER A 26 1.29 -30.57 -0.93
C SER A 26 0.68 -29.30 -0.36
N ALA A 27 -0.53 -29.45 0.20
CA ALA A 27 -1.05 -28.59 1.26
C ALA A 27 -2.32 -29.25 1.85
N THR A 28 -2.14 -30.29 2.67
CA THR A 28 -3.20 -30.78 3.57
C THR A 28 -3.29 -29.88 4.81
N GLY A 29 -3.38 -28.57 4.60
CA GLY A 29 -3.78 -27.64 5.65
C GLY A 29 -5.30 -27.78 5.84
N LYS A 30 -5.78 -27.77 7.09
CA LYS A 30 -7.21 -27.59 7.35
C LYS A 30 -7.62 -26.29 6.67
N VAL A 31 -8.46 -26.38 5.64
CA VAL A 31 -9.03 -25.20 5.00
C VAL A 31 -10.09 -24.69 5.96
N ASP A 32 -9.83 -23.54 6.59
CA ASP A 32 -10.84 -22.87 7.39
C ASP A 32 -12.10 -22.66 6.55
N PRO A 33 -13.31 -22.79 7.13
CA PRO A 33 -14.52 -22.49 6.39
C PRO A 33 -14.44 -21.05 5.85
N PRO A 34 -14.89 -20.82 4.60
CA PRO A 34 -14.82 -19.49 4.00
C PRO A 34 -15.56 -18.49 4.90
N LYS A 35 -14.83 -17.46 5.33
CA LYS A 35 -15.40 -16.40 6.16
C LYS A 35 -16.54 -15.72 5.39
N PRO A 36 -17.69 -15.43 6.03
CA PRO A 36 -18.78 -14.73 5.36
C PRO A 36 -18.30 -13.39 4.79
N ASN A 37 -18.72 -13.06 3.56
CA ASN A 37 -18.35 -11.80 2.92
C ASN A 37 -19.01 -10.62 3.67
N GLN A 38 -18.20 -9.69 4.17
CA GLN A 38 -18.68 -8.52 4.91
C GLN A 38 -18.88 -7.27 4.04
N SER A 39 -18.54 -7.33 2.75
CA SER A 39 -18.68 -6.19 1.84
C SER A 39 -20.15 -5.86 1.63
N PHE A 40 -20.53 -4.64 1.99
CA PHE A 40 -21.86 -4.11 1.70
C PHE A 40 -22.20 -4.23 0.21
N MET A 41 -21.30 -3.75 -0.66
CA MET A 41 -21.54 -3.72 -2.11
C MET A 41 -21.67 -5.13 -2.69
N MET A 42 -20.79 -6.07 -2.35
CA MET A 42 -20.89 -7.43 -2.90
C MET A 42 -22.19 -8.14 -2.53
N ASN A 43 -22.63 -7.98 -1.27
CA ASN A 43 -23.86 -8.61 -0.78
C ASN A 43 -25.12 -7.93 -1.35
N LEU A 44 -25.06 -6.62 -1.63
CA LEU A 44 -26.15 -5.88 -2.26
C LEU A 44 -26.54 -6.48 -3.63
N PHE A 45 -25.56 -6.90 -4.45
CA PHE A 45 -25.81 -7.59 -5.73
C PHE A 45 -26.56 -8.93 -5.55
N SER A 46 -26.50 -9.52 -4.35
CA SER A 46 -27.20 -10.76 -4.01
C SER A 46 -28.51 -10.52 -3.25
N GLY A 47 -28.99 -9.27 -3.18
CA GLY A 47 -30.18 -8.89 -2.42
C GLY A 47 -30.01 -9.01 -0.90
N GLN A 48 -28.78 -9.14 -0.41
CA GLN A 48 -28.46 -9.23 1.01
C GLN A 48 -27.96 -7.88 1.53
N LEU A 49 -28.58 -7.39 2.60
CA LEU A 49 -28.16 -6.15 3.25
C LEU A 49 -27.12 -6.46 4.34
N GLN A 50 -25.84 -6.35 3.99
CA GLN A 50 -24.72 -6.50 4.92
C GLN A 50 -24.16 -5.12 5.29
N THR A 51 -24.47 -4.61 6.47
CA THR A 51 -24.17 -3.23 6.88
C THR A 51 -22.96 -3.05 7.78
N SER A 52 -22.32 -4.15 8.23
CA SER A 52 -21.30 -4.11 9.29
C SER A 52 -20.07 -3.23 9.00
N GLN A 53 -19.73 -3.01 7.72
CA GLN A 53 -18.62 -2.15 7.31
C GLN A 53 -19.02 -0.69 7.03
N LEU A 54 -20.32 -0.36 7.15
CA LEU A 54 -20.87 0.94 6.77
C LEU A 54 -21.60 1.66 7.93
N PHE A 55 -22.32 0.91 8.77
CA PHE A 55 -23.16 1.47 9.83
C PHE A 55 -22.82 0.90 11.22
N PRO A 56 -22.66 1.76 12.25
CA PRO A 56 -22.52 3.23 12.14
C PRO A 56 -21.27 3.62 11.35
N TYR A 57 -21.13 4.90 10.98
CA TYR A 57 -19.92 5.36 10.31
C TYR A 57 -18.69 4.99 11.16
N PRO A 58 -17.66 4.38 10.57
CA PRO A 58 -16.57 3.80 11.34
C PRO A 58 -15.69 4.86 11.99
N GLU A 59 -15.54 4.77 13.31
CA GLU A 59 -14.52 5.48 14.08
C GLU A 59 -13.24 4.63 14.12
N ALA A 60 -12.33 4.87 13.18
CA ALA A 60 -11.16 4.03 12.97
C ALA A 60 -9.98 4.32 13.92
N LEU A 61 -9.93 5.51 14.52
CA LEU A 61 -8.80 5.98 15.31
C LEU A 61 -9.14 6.02 16.80
N ASN A 62 -8.19 5.56 17.63
CA ASN A 62 -8.23 5.82 19.06
C ASN A 62 -7.81 7.29 19.37
N GLU A 63 -7.84 7.67 20.64
CA GLU A 63 -7.52 9.05 21.08
C GLU A 63 -6.08 9.43 20.73
N ASP A 64 -5.09 8.61 21.11
CA ASP A 64 -3.67 8.85 20.82
C ASP A 64 -3.39 9.03 19.33
N GLN A 65 -3.99 8.18 18.49
CA GLN A 65 -3.85 8.26 17.03
C GLN A 65 -4.48 9.55 16.47
N ARG A 66 -5.61 9.98 17.03
CA ARG A 66 -6.28 11.22 16.63
C ARG A 66 -5.45 12.44 17.04
N GLU A 67 -4.88 12.44 18.23
CA GLU A 67 -4.00 13.50 18.70
C GLU A 67 -2.71 13.56 17.86
N TYR A 68 -2.10 12.41 17.59
CA TYR A 68 -0.89 12.34 16.79
C TYR A 68 -1.06 12.93 15.38
N ILE A 69 -2.14 12.56 14.67
CA ILE A 69 -2.40 13.15 13.35
C ILE A 69 -2.73 14.64 13.44
N GLN A 70 -3.44 15.08 14.49
CA GLN A 70 -3.77 16.49 14.68
C GLN A 70 -2.51 17.34 14.89
N ALA A 71 -1.49 16.82 15.56
CA ALA A 71 -0.20 17.49 15.73
C ALA A 71 0.56 17.67 14.41
N LEU A 72 0.33 16.82 13.40
CA LEU A 72 0.96 16.91 12.09
C LEU A 72 0.23 17.86 11.12
N VAL A 73 -1.04 18.19 11.37
CA VAL A 73 -1.83 19.03 10.45
C VAL A 73 -1.19 20.40 10.22
N ASP A 74 -0.79 21.09 11.29
CA ASP A 74 -0.24 22.45 11.19
C ASP A 74 1.13 22.49 10.50
N PRO A 75 2.11 21.62 10.84
CA PRO A 75 3.37 21.51 10.10
C PRO A 75 3.17 21.28 8.59
N PHE A 76 2.23 20.40 8.20
CA PHE A 76 1.95 20.14 6.79
C PHE A 76 1.33 21.34 6.08
N ASN A 77 0.36 22.01 6.72
CA ASN A 77 -0.21 23.24 6.17
C ASN A 77 0.87 24.31 5.98
N ARG A 78 1.74 24.50 6.98
CA ARG A 78 2.84 25.46 6.91
C ARG A 78 3.82 25.13 5.80
N PHE A 79 4.16 23.86 5.57
CA PHE A 79 4.99 23.46 4.44
C PHE A 79 4.41 23.95 3.10
N PHE A 80 3.11 23.74 2.87
CA PHE A 80 2.48 24.14 1.61
C PHE A 80 2.29 25.66 1.46
N VAL A 81 2.30 26.41 2.55
CA VAL A 81 2.16 27.88 2.54
C VAL A 81 3.52 28.58 2.48
N GLU A 82 4.51 28.09 3.23
CA GLU A 82 5.78 28.78 3.46
C GLU A 82 6.92 28.23 2.58
N VAL A 83 6.85 26.97 2.14
CA VAL A 83 7.94 26.28 1.42
C VAL A 83 7.55 25.95 -0.01
N ASN A 84 6.40 25.30 -0.22
CA ASN A 84 5.96 24.94 -1.56
C ASN A 84 5.49 26.16 -2.35
N ASP A 85 5.86 26.24 -3.63
CA ASP A 85 5.29 27.20 -4.57
C ASP A 85 4.67 26.45 -5.75
N ARG A 86 3.34 26.30 -5.70
CA ARG A 86 2.58 25.58 -6.73
C ARG A 86 2.68 26.21 -8.11
N ASN A 87 2.80 27.54 -8.19
CA ASN A 87 2.85 28.23 -9.49
C ASN A 87 4.24 28.02 -10.11
N LYS A 88 5.29 28.04 -9.30
CA LYS A 88 6.64 27.66 -9.73
C LYS A 88 6.69 26.21 -10.21
N ASN A 89 6.09 25.28 -9.47
CA ASN A 89 6.04 23.87 -9.84
C ASN A 89 5.39 23.68 -11.22
N ASP A 90 4.24 24.32 -11.45
CA ASP A 90 3.51 24.27 -12.71
C ASP A 90 4.33 24.86 -13.87
N ASN A 91 4.84 26.08 -13.70
CA ASN A 91 5.63 26.78 -14.72
C ASN A 91 6.91 26.04 -15.11
N THR A 92 7.49 25.27 -14.19
CA THR A 92 8.74 24.53 -14.42
C THR A 92 8.52 23.05 -14.70
N ALA A 93 7.28 22.57 -14.64
CA ALA A 93 6.91 21.16 -14.70
C ALA A 93 7.73 20.27 -13.74
N ASN A 94 8.17 20.82 -12.61
CA ASN A 94 9.06 20.15 -11.67
C ASN A 94 8.95 20.72 -10.26
N VAL A 95 8.94 19.85 -9.24
CA VAL A 95 9.15 20.27 -7.86
C VAL A 95 10.65 20.31 -7.59
N ASP A 96 11.17 21.45 -7.18
CA ASP A 96 12.61 21.59 -6.96
C ASP A 96 13.10 20.72 -5.78
N ARG A 97 14.38 20.36 -5.84
CA ARG A 97 15.00 19.45 -4.87
C ARG A 97 14.94 19.97 -3.44
N GLN A 98 15.08 21.28 -3.23
CA GLN A 98 15.05 21.86 -1.89
C GLN A 98 13.66 21.71 -1.27
N THR A 99 12.61 21.94 -2.04
CA THR A 99 11.22 21.73 -1.63
C THR A 99 10.96 20.26 -1.30
N MET A 100 11.39 19.32 -2.16
CA MET A 100 11.26 17.88 -1.88
C MET A 100 12.07 17.43 -0.66
N ASP A 101 13.31 17.90 -0.52
CA ASP A 101 14.17 17.58 0.62
C ASP A 101 13.51 18.04 1.92
N ALA A 102 12.94 19.25 1.96
CA ALA A 102 12.19 19.74 3.11
C ALA A 102 10.94 18.89 3.42
N TYR A 103 10.27 18.36 2.40
CA TYR A 103 9.15 17.43 2.58
C TYR A 103 9.61 16.08 3.18
N TRP A 104 10.80 15.60 2.81
CA TRP A 104 11.44 14.46 3.46
C TRP A 104 11.78 14.73 4.91
N GLU A 105 12.37 15.87 5.24
CA GLU A 105 12.71 16.24 6.62
C GLU A 105 11.47 16.41 7.51
N LEU A 106 10.31 16.74 6.93
CA LEU A 106 9.01 16.74 7.63
C LEU A 106 8.53 15.32 8.00
N GLY A 107 9.19 14.27 7.50
CA GLY A 107 8.75 12.87 7.62
C GLY A 107 7.62 12.50 6.66
N ALA A 108 7.26 13.41 5.74
CA ALA A 108 6.10 13.25 4.89
C ALA A 108 6.26 12.18 3.81
N MET A 109 7.50 11.73 3.59
CA MET A 109 7.81 10.67 2.65
C MET A 109 7.81 9.27 3.27
N GLY A 110 7.40 9.13 4.53
CA GLY A 110 7.38 7.85 5.24
C GLY A 110 6.05 7.55 5.94
N TYR A 111 4.91 7.99 5.40
CA TYR A 111 3.60 7.93 6.08
C TYR A 111 3.31 6.58 6.73
N ALA A 112 3.26 5.51 5.94
CA ALA A 112 2.89 4.17 6.42
C ALA A 112 4.11 3.30 6.76
N ILE A 113 5.33 3.85 6.66
CA ILE A 113 6.56 3.13 7.00
C ILE A 113 6.64 3.05 8.54
N PRO A 114 6.97 1.88 9.12
CA PRO A 114 7.16 1.75 10.56
C PRO A 114 8.24 2.68 11.12
N GLU A 115 8.08 3.12 12.37
CA GLU A 115 9.04 4.01 13.04
C GLU A 115 10.44 3.40 13.13
N GLU A 116 10.56 2.09 13.31
CA GLU A 116 11.83 1.34 13.29
C GLU A 116 12.61 1.45 11.96
N HIS A 117 11.94 1.93 10.91
CA HIS A 117 12.51 2.21 9.60
C HIS A 117 12.48 3.70 9.25
N GLY A 118 12.26 4.59 10.23
CA GLY A 118 12.27 6.04 10.06
C GLY A 118 11.00 6.66 9.49
N GLY A 119 9.89 5.91 9.47
CA GLY A 119 8.58 6.43 9.06
C GLY A 119 7.71 6.94 10.20
N LEU A 120 6.48 7.33 9.86
CA LEU A 120 5.50 7.87 10.81
C LEU A 120 4.48 6.85 11.31
N ALA A 121 4.50 5.61 10.79
CA ALA A 121 3.58 4.52 11.13
C ALA A 121 2.08 4.90 11.10
N LEU A 122 1.69 5.80 10.19
CA LEU A 122 0.32 6.27 10.05
C LEU A 122 -0.63 5.17 9.54
N MET A 123 -1.81 5.13 10.15
CA MET A 123 -2.96 4.40 9.64
C MET A 123 -3.46 5.04 8.33
N ASN A 124 -4.17 4.26 7.51
CA ASN A 124 -4.72 4.75 6.24
C ASN A 124 -5.59 6.02 6.40
N VAL A 125 -6.36 6.13 7.48
CA VAL A 125 -7.20 7.32 7.77
C VAL A 125 -6.35 8.54 8.11
N GLN A 126 -5.26 8.36 8.87
CA GLN A 126 -4.33 9.45 9.19
C GLN A 126 -3.58 9.91 7.92
N ALA A 127 -3.10 8.95 7.11
CA ALA A 127 -2.46 9.25 5.82
C ALA A 127 -3.41 9.96 4.86
N ALA A 128 -4.70 9.58 4.82
CA ALA A 128 -5.72 10.28 4.03
C ALA A 128 -5.88 11.73 4.46
N ARG A 129 -5.87 12.01 5.78
CA ARG A 129 -5.96 13.38 6.30
C ARG A 129 -4.82 14.28 5.82
N LEU A 130 -3.59 13.79 5.77
CA LEU A 130 -2.46 14.55 5.21
C LEU A 130 -2.53 14.62 3.68
N GLY A 131 -3.00 13.54 3.05
CA GLY A 131 -3.30 13.49 1.62
C GLY A 131 -4.24 14.62 1.18
N ASP A 132 -5.32 14.85 1.93
CA ASP A 132 -6.29 15.93 1.67
C ASP A 132 -5.63 17.31 1.69
N ILE A 133 -4.70 17.55 2.63
CA ILE A 133 -3.94 18.82 2.71
C ILE A 133 -3.12 18.99 1.44
N SER A 134 -2.27 18.00 1.12
CA SER A 134 -1.42 18.07 -0.07
C SER A 134 -2.21 18.21 -1.37
N GLY A 135 -3.29 17.45 -1.55
CA GLY A 135 -4.15 17.51 -2.73
C GLY A 135 -4.93 18.81 -2.84
N GLY A 136 -5.33 19.41 -1.71
CA GLY A 136 -5.97 20.72 -1.67
C GLY A 136 -5.01 21.88 -1.96
N SER A 137 -3.72 21.73 -1.66
CA SER A 137 -2.70 22.75 -1.90
C SER A 137 -2.11 22.71 -3.32
N ASP A 138 -1.64 21.55 -3.76
CA ASP A 138 -0.97 21.33 -5.04
C ASP A 138 -1.13 19.87 -5.48
N LEU A 139 -2.06 19.61 -6.41
CA LEU A 139 -2.38 18.26 -6.84
C LEU A 139 -1.23 17.59 -7.61
N ALA A 140 -0.42 18.35 -8.36
CA ALA A 140 0.72 17.78 -9.09
C ALA A 140 1.80 17.31 -8.10
N PHE A 141 2.08 18.11 -7.07
CA PHE A 141 2.94 17.70 -5.96
C PHE A 141 2.37 16.47 -5.23
N ALA A 142 1.07 16.46 -4.94
CA ALA A 142 0.41 15.36 -4.24
C ALA A 142 0.47 14.05 -5.04
N ILE A 143 0.37 14.09 -6.37
CA ILE A 143 0.57 12.91 -7.23
C ILE A 143 2.02 12.46 -7.20
N HIS A 144 2.98 13.38 -7.31
CA HIS A 144 4.41 13.05 -7.31
C HIS A 144 4.84 12.36 -6.00
N SER A 145 4.55 12.98 -4.86
CA SER A 145 4.83 12.40 -3.53
C SER A 145 3.92 11.21 -3.21
N GLY A 146 2.65 11.26 -3.61
CA GLY A 146 1.68 10.19 -3.40
C GLY A 146 2.01 8.91 -4.16
N ALA A 147 2.58 8.99 -5.36
CA ALA A 147 3.03 7.82 -6.10
C ALA A 147 4.12 7.06 -5.33
N HIS A 148 5.10 7.79 -4.76
CA HIS A 148 6.10 7.18 -3.89
C HIS A 148 5.43 6.44 -2.72
N GLN A 149 4.46 7.06 -2.02
CA GLN A 149 3.87 6.48 -0.81
C GLN A 149 2.94 5.30 -1.10
N THR A 150 2.04 5.47 -2.07
CA THR A 150 0.88 4.60 -2.22
C THR A 150 1.14 3.40 -3.11
N ILE A 151 2.10 3.51 -4.04
CA ILE A 151 2.44 2.44 -4.99
C ILE A 151 3.93 2.07 -4.93
N GLY A 152 4.85 3.04 -4.96
CA GLY A 152 6.30 2.76 -4.98
C GLY A 152 6.78 2.03 -3.72
N THR A 153 6.44 2.57 -2.55
CA THR A 153 6.79 1.99 -1.25
C THR A 153 5.93 0.78 -0.89
N LYS A 154 4.66 0.76 -1.34
CA LYS A 154 3.65 -0.17 -0.85
C LYS A 154 3.98 -1.63 -1.14
N GLY A 155 4.64 -1.92 -2.26
CA GLY A 155 5.06 -3.28 -2.62
C GLY A 155 6.00 -3.90 -1.57
N ILE A 156 7.02 -3.16 -1.13
CA ILE A 156 7.94 -3.60 -0.07
C ILE A 156 7.23 -3.66 1.28
N LEU A 157 6.38 -2.69 1.58
CA LEU A 157 5.64 -2.65 2.85
C LEU A 157 4.74 -3.89 3.03
N LEU A 158 3.96 -4.25 2.00
CA LEU A 158 2.99 -5.35 2.06
C LEU A 158 3.63 -6.72 1.87
N TYR A 159 4.60 -6.85 0.96
CA TYR A 159 5.10 -8.16 0.52
C TYR A 159 6.60 -8.36 0.70
N GLY A 160 7.33 -7.34 1.15
CA GLY A 160 8.77 -7.44 1.38
C GLY A 160 9.11 -8.41 2.50
N THR A 161 10.15 -9.22 2.27
CA THR A 161 10.83 -9.98 3.32
C THR A 161 11.45 -9.04 4.35
N LYS A 162 11.77 -9.54 5.55
CA LYS A 162 12.45 -8.74 6.58
C LYS A 162 13.72 -8.07 6.04
N ALA A 163 14.56 -8.80 5.31
CA ALA A 163 15.79 -8.26 4.74
C ALA A 163 15.54 -7.15 3.70
N GLN A 164 14.46 -7.24 2.91
CA GLN A 164 14.09 -6.17 1.98
C GLN A 164 13.57 -4.94 2.72
N LYS A 165 12.75 -5.14 3.75
CA LYS A 165 12.21 -4.05 4.58
C LYS A 165 13.33 -3.29 5.28
N ASP A 166 14.20 -4.00 5.99
CA ASP A 166 15.36 -3.44 6.70
C ASP A 166 16.28 -2.65 5.75
N LYS A 167 16.46 -3.13 4.51
CA LYS A 167 17.33 -2.48 3.53
C LYS A 167 16.69 -1.24 2.89
N TYR A 168 15.44 -1.33 2.46
CA TYR A 168 14.85 -0.34 1.56
C TYR A 168 13.95 0.68 2.26
N LEU A 169 13.22 0.30 3.31
CA LEU A 169 12.28 1.22 3.96
C LEU A 169 12.98 2.46 4.56
N PRO A 170 14.18 2.36 5.19
CA PRO A 170 14.90 3.55 5.63
C PRO A 170 15.32 4.48 4.48
N GLN A 171 15.62 3.93 3.30
CA GLN A 171 16.01 4.73 2.14
C GLN A 171 14.83 5.51 1.56
N LEU A 172 13.66 4.89 1.55
CA LEU A 172 12.41 5.49 1.09
C LEU A 172 11.92 6.57 2.07
N ALA A 173 11.93 6.25 3.36
CA ALA A 173 11.46 7.13 4.43
C ALA A 173 12.33 8.38 4.61
N THR A 174 13.65 8.21 4.74
CA THR A 174 14.58 9.29 5.13
C THR A 174 15.80 9.41 4.22
N GLY A 175 16.15 8.35 3.48
CA GLY A 175 17.33 8.34 2.60
C GLY A 175 17.18 9.11 1.29
N LYS A 176 16.04 9.80 1.08
CA LYS A 176 15.75 10.62 -0.11
C LYS A 176 15.83 9.84 -1.42
N VAL A 177 15.42 8.58 -1.37
CA VAL A 177 15.29 7.69 -2.54
C VAL A 177 13.82 7.54 -2.88
N PHE A 178 13.45 7.74 -4.15
CA PHE A 178 12.08 7.47 -4.59
C PHE A 178 11.83 5.95 -4.75
N GLY A 179 10.62 5.52 -4.36
CA GLY A 179 10.15 4.13 -4.52
C GLY A 179 9.49 3.86 -5.86
#